data_AF-A0A659USJ7-F1
#
_entry.id   AF-A0A659USJ7-F1
#
_cell.length_a   1.000
_cell.length_b   1.000
_cell.length_c   1.000
_cell.angle_alpha   90.00
_cell.angle_beta   90.00
_cell.angle_gamma   90.00
#
_symmetry.space_group_name_H-M   'P 1'
#
loop_
_entity.id
_entity.type
_entity.pdbx_description
1 polymer ?
#
loop_
_entity_poly.entity_id
_entity_poly.type
_entity_poly.pdbx_seq_one_letter_code
_entity_poly.pdbx_strand_id
1 'polypeptide(L)'
;GNTHYSGLEEERLLQLFGSQRPAALIVAGIDQTPTSRKLLENAGCPVVQVMETGPDPVDMMVGFSHLDGGRTATEHLIEAGYRRIGFIGARMDPRSQRRLAGYHAAMERAGLFDPRLVTTTPVLSSVSLGRELFRDALAKMPTLDGVFCNNDDIALGVLFE
;
A
#
# COMPACT_ATOMS: atom_id res chain seq x y z
N GLY A 1 -5.37 0.80 18.91
CA GLY A 1 -3.94 1.16 19.08
C GLY A 1 -3.33 1.38 17.70
N ASN A 2 -2.12 1.92 17.63
CA ASN A 2 -1.39 2.09 16.36
C ASN A 2 -0.22 1.10 16.31
N THR A 3 -0.19 0.24 15.30
CA THR A 3 0.86 -0.78 15.13
C THR A 3 2.12 -0.21 14.50
N HIS A 4 2.03 0.97 13.86
CA HIS A 4 3.07 1.51 12.98
C HIS A 4 3.53 0.49 11.91
N TYR A 5 2.64 -0.41 11.49
CA TYR A 5 2.93 -1.54 10.58
C TYR A 5 3.93 -2.57 11.12
N SER A 6 4.19 -2.58 12.44
CA SER A 6 4.96 -3.63 13.11
C SER A 6 4.05 -4.79 13.52
N GLY A 7 4.38 -5.99 13.03
CA GLY A 7 3.68 -7.22 13.42
C GLY A 7 3.82 -7.52 14.91
N LEU A 8 4.99 -7.27 15.51
CA LEU A 8 5.20 -7.46 16.95
C LEU A 8 4.35 -6.49 17.79
N GLU A 9 4.17 -5.26 17.32
CA GLU A 9 3.30 -4.30 18.02
C GLU A 9 1.82 -4.65 17.84
N GLU A 10 1.44 -5.19 16.69
CA GLU A 10 0.10 -5.78 16.51
C GLU A 10 -0.14 -6.92 17.50
N GLU A 11 0.78 -7.89 17.60
CA GLU A 11 0.68 -8.99 18.57
C GLU A 11 0.50 -8.48 20.01
N ARG A 12 1.33 -7.51 20.41
CA ARG A 12 1.26 -6.89 21.74
C ARG A 12 -0.09 -6.21 21.99
N LEU A 13 -0.60 -5.47 21.01
CA LEU A 13 -1.88 -4.77 21.11
C LEU A 13 -3.04 -5.76 21.13
N LEU A 14 -2.99 -6.84 20.34
CA LEU A 14 -4.01 -7.88 20.33
C LEU A 14 -4.09 -8.62 21.67
N GLN A 15 -2.95 -8.93 22.29
CA GLN A 15 -2.92 -9.49 23.65
C GLN A 15 -3.52 -8.51 24.68
N LEU A 16 -3.11 -7.24 24.61
CA LEU A 16 -3.59 -6.20 25.52
C LEU A 16 -5.11 -6.01 25.42
N PHE A 17 -5.63 -5.87 24.21
CA PHE A 17 -7.07 -5.68 24.01
C PHE A 17 -7.86 -6.95 24.27
N GLY A 18 -7.35 -8.13 23.89
CA GLY A 18 -7.97 -9.41 24.19
C GLY A 18 -8.21 -9.63 25.69
N SER A 19 -7.28 -9.18 26.55
CA SER A 19 -7.43 -9.27 28.00
C SER A 19 -8.64 -8.47 28.56
N GLN A 20 -9.11 -7.48 27.80
CA GLN A 20 -10.24 -6.61 28.18
C GLN A 20 -11.59 -7.16 27.72
N ARG A 21 -11.62 -8.33 27.04
CA ARG A 21 -12.85 -8.96 26.49
C ARG A 21 -13.71 -7.98 25.68
N PRO A 22 -13.18 -7.42 24.58
CA PRO A 22 -13.91 -6.46 23.78
C PRO A 22 -15.13 -7.11 23.12
N ALA A 23 -16.15 -6.31 22.80
CA ALA A 23 -17.32 -6.79 22.09
C ALA A 23 -17.02 -7.16 20.63
N ALA A 24 -15.98 -6.58 20.03
CA ALA A 24 -15.47 -6.88 18.69
C ALA A 24 -14.05 -6.32 18.51
N LEU A 25 -13.32 -6.82 17.51
CA LEU A 25 -12.05 -6.28 17.05
C LEU A 25 -12.12 -5.80 15.60
N ILE A 26 -11.59 -4.62 15.32
CA ILE A 26 -11.40 -4.09 13.97
C ILE A 26 -9.91 -3.91 13.73
N VAL A 27 -9.36 -4.60 12.73
CA VAL A 27 -7.93 -4.68 12.44
C VAL A 27 -7.66 -4.23 11.01
N ALA A 28 -6.68 -3.36 10.79
CA ALA A 28 -6.35 -2.89 9.46
C ALA A 28 -5.37 -3.83 8.75
N GLY A 29 -5.72 -4.26 7.54
CA GLY A 29 -4.90 -5.14 6.71
C GLY A 29 -5.10 -6.63 7.00
N ILE A 30 -4.46 -7.46 6.17
CA ILE A 30 -4.61 -8.93 6.17
C ILE A 30 -3.25 -9.64 6.34
N ASP A 31 -2.20 -8.89 6.61
CA ASP A 31 -0.80 -9.34 6.69
C ASP A 31 -0.40 -9.67 8.13
N GLN A 32 -1.29 -10.35 8.85
CA GLN A 32 -1.04 -10.74 10.24
C GLN A 32 0.12 -11.73 10.33
N THR A 33 0.92 -11.61 11.39
CA THR A 33 1.87 -12.67 11.76
C THR A 33 1.11 -13.95 12.11
N PRO A 34 1.74 -15.14 12.09
CA PRO A 34 1.10 -16.37 12.55
C PRO A 34 0.57 -16.26 13.99
N THR A 35 1.24 -15.48 14.85
CA THR A 35 0.80 -15.21 16.22
C THR A 35 -0.42 -14.30 16.24
N SER A 36 -0.37 -13.15 15.55
CA SER A 36 -1.53 -12.24 15.43
C SER A 36 -2.76 -12.96 14.87
N ARG A 37 -2.56 -13.78 13.82
CA ARG A 37 -3.63 -14.59 13.21
C ARG A 37 -4.29 -15.50 14.25
N LYS A 38 -3.51 -16.27 15.00
CA LYS A 38 -4.03 -17.14 16.07
C LYS A 38 -4.74 -16.35 17.17
N LEU A 39 -4.23 -15.18 17.55
CA LEU A 39 -4.87 -14.33 18.56
C LEU A 39 -6.25 -13.86 18.08
N LEU A 40 -6.37 -13.49 16.80
CA LEU A 40 -7.64 -13.07 16.22
C LEU A 40 -8.63 -14.23 16.07
N GLU A 41 -8.18 -15.39 15.59
CA GLU A 41 -9.02 -16.60 15.48
C GLU A 41 -9.57 -17.04 16.85
N ASN A 42 -8.82 -16.81 17.93
CA ASN A 42 -9.20 -17.14 19.30
C ASN A 42 -9.76 -15.95 20.09
N ALA A 43 -10.10 -14.83 19.44
CA ALA A 43 -10.50 -13.60 20.12
C ALA A 43 -11.82 -13.72 20.92
N GLY A 44 -12.65 -14.74 20.63
CA GLY A 44 -13.93 -14.97 21.31
C GLY A 44 -14.99 -13.88 21.07
N CYS A 45 -14.75 -13.00 20.09
CA CYS A 45 -15.65 -11.94 19.64
C CYS A 45 -15.52 -11.77 18.11
N PRO A 46 -16.48 -11.10 17.44
CA PRO A 46 -16.39 -10.83 16.01
C PRO A 46 -15.13 -10.05 15.62
N VAL A 47 -14.50 -10.43 14.51
CA VAL A 47 -13.29 -9.81 13.98
C VAL A 47 -13.55 -9.28 12.57
N VAL A 48 -13.25 -7.99 12.36
CA VAL A 48 -13.33 -7.37 11.04
C VAL A 48 -11.95 -6.90 10.60
N GLN A 49 -11.40 -7.55 9.57
CA GLN A 49 -10.24 -7.05 8.85
C GLN A 49 -10.69 -5.99 7.84
N VAL A 50 -10.05 -4.81 7.87
CA VAL A 50 -10.46 -3.66 7.03
C VAL A 50 -9.35 -3.20 6.09
N MET A 51 -9.74 -2.45 5.05
CA MET A 51 -8.89 -1.79 4.05
C MET A 51 -8.32 -2.70 2.96
N GLU A 52 -8.49 -4.02 3.05
CA GLU A 52 -8.01 -4.98 2.06
C GLU A 52 -8.96 -6.20 2.04
N THR A 53 -9.00 -6.91 0.92
CA THR A 53 -9.75 -8.15 0.74
C THR A 53 -8.84 -9.28 0.31
N GLY A 54 -9.10 -10.50 0.79
CA GLY A 54 -8.33 -11.69 0.43
C GLY A 54 -9.17 -12.96 0.52
N PRO A 55 -8.62 -14.11 0.10
CA PRO A 55 -9.37 -15.36 0.01
C PRO A 55 -9.64 -16.05 1.37
N ASP A 56 -8.94 -15.63 2.44
CA ASP A 56 -8.95 -16.32 3.75
C ASP A 56 -9.14 -15.30 4.90
N PRO A 57 -10.37 -14.79 5.12
CA PRO A 57 -10.69 -13.93 6.24
C PRO A 57 -10.61 -14.68 7.57
N VAL A 58 -10.19 -13.99 8.64
CA VAL A 58 -10.32 -14.52 10.00
C VAL A 58 -11.79 -14.75 10.35
N ASP A 59 -12.63 -13.77 10.03
CA ASP A 59 -14.08 -13.80 10.23
C ASP A 59 -14.75 -12.96 9.13
N MET A 60 -14.59 -11.64 9.19
CA MET A 60 -15.09 -10.71 8.16
C MET A 60 -13.96 -9.88 7.55
N MET A 61 -14.09 -9.56 6.26
CA MET A 61 -13.21 -8.64 5.55
C MET A 61 -14.02 -7.56 4.82
N VAL A 62 -13.63 -6.29 4.98
CA VAL A 62 -14.25 -5.15 4.28
C VAL A 62 -13.16 -4.25 3.72
N GLY A 63 -13.10 -4.14 2.39
CA GLY A 63 -12.09 -3.35 1.71
C GLY A 63 -12.17 -3.54 0.20
N PHE A 64 -11.02 -3.41 -0.46
CA PHE A 64 -10.86 -3.63 -1.89
C PHE A 64 -9.43 -4.05 -2.19
N SER A 65 -9.22 -4.66 -3.36
CA SER A 65 -7.92 -5.09 -3.83
C SER A 65 -7.01 -3.91 -4.16
N HIS A 66 -5.93 -3.75 -3.40
CA HIS A 66 -4.91 -2.74 -3.73
C HIS A 66 -4.09 -3.09 -4.97
N LEU A 67 -3.97 -4.37 -5.30
CA LEU A 67 -3.36 -4.82 -6.54
C LEU A 67 -4.19 -4.36 -7.74
N ASP A 68 -5.51 -4.61 -7.72
CA ASP A 68 -6.39 -4.18 -8.79
C ASP A 68 -6.46 -2.65 -8.84
N GLY A 69 -6.51 -1.97 -7.69
CA GLY A 69 -6.47 -0.51 -7.63
C GLY A 69 -5.22 0.09 -8.29
N GLY A 70 -4.04 -0.47 -8.02
CA GLY A 70 -2.80 -0.02 -8.66
C GLY A 70 -2.76 -0.32 -10.16
N ARG A 71 -3.29 -1.48 -10.57
CA ARG A 71 -3.42 -1.87 -11.97
C ARG A 71 -4.36 -0.92 -12.72
N THR A 72 -5.57 -0.70 -12.22
CA THR A 72 -6.58 0.17 -12.84
C THR A 72 -6.11 1.62 -12.96
N ALA A 73 -5.47 2.18 -11.93
CA ALA A 73 -4.91 3.54 -12.00
C ALA A 73 -3.84 3.66 -13.10
N THR A 74 -3.02 2.62 -13.27
CA THR A 74 -1.94 2.61 -14.26
C THR A 74 -2.48 2.38 -15.67
N GLU A 75 -3.43 1.45 -15.84
CA GLU A 75 -4.17 1.22 -17.09
C GLU A 75 -4.82 2.51 -17.59
N HIS A 76 -5.46 3.27 -16.69
CA HIS A 76 -6.06 4.55 -17.05
C HIS A 76 -5.05 5.55 -17.64
N LEU A 77 -3.85 5.67 -17.05
CA LEU A 77 -2.80 6.53 -17.58
C LEU A 77 -2.30 6.05 -18.96
N ILE A 78 -2.17 4.73 -19.16
CA ILE A 78 -1.78 4.16 -20.45
C ILE A 78 -2.85 4.45 -21.52
N GLU A 79 -4.13 4.29 -21.18
CA GLU A 79 -5.27 4.59 -22.06
C GLU A 79 -5.36 6.08 -22.42
N ALA A 80 -4.99 6.95 -21.48
CA ALA A 80 -4.86 8.39 -21.71
C ALA A 80 -3.67 8.77 -22.63
N GLY A 81 -2.79 7.80 -22.95
CA GLY A 81 -1.70 7.97 -23.91
C GLY A 81 -0.30 8.11 -23.31
N TYR A 82 -0.17 8.11 -21.98
CA TYR A 82 1.13 8.17 -21.29
C TYR A 82 1.92 6.86 -21.47
N ARG A 83 3.24 6.96 -21.64
CA ARG A 83 4.12 5.83 -21.97
C ARG A 83 5.30 5.66 -21.02
N ARG A 84 5.72 6.73 -20.34
CA ARG A 84 6.80 6.77 -19.36
C ARG A 84 6.21 7.16 -18.01
N ILE A 85 5.37 6.27 -17.49
CA ILE A 85 4.65 6.47 -16.24
C ILE A 85 5.53 6.02 -15.09
N GLY A 86 5.95 6.94 -14.22
CA GLY A 86 6.73 6.63 -13.02
C GLY A 86 5.84 6.14 -11.86
N PHE A 87 6.33 5.22 -11.04
CA PHE A 87 5.74 4.92 -9.74
C PHE A 87 6.59 5.54 -8.63
N ILE A 88 5.96 6.37 -7.78
CA ILE A 88 6.63 6.99 -6.63
C ILE A 88 5.96 6.52 -5.34
N GLY A 89 6.74 5.90 -4.45
CA GLY A 89 6.22 5.29 -3.23
C GLY A 89 7.04 5.58 -1.98
N ALA A 90 6.35 5.89 -0.87
CA ALA A 90 6.94 5.99 0.45
C ALA A 90 6.35 4.94 1.41
N ARG A 91 7.01 4.69 2.55
CA ARG A 91 6.71 3.70 3.60
C ARG A 91 6.79 2.24 3.14
N MET A 92 6.29 1.94 1.95
CA MET A 92 6.26 0.61 1.34
C MET A 92 5.68 -0.47 2.28
N ASP A 93 4.59 -0.11 2.98
CA ASP A 93 3.77 -1.07 3.70
C ASP A 93 3.13 -2.10 2.74
N PRO A 94 2.58 -3.22 3.24
CA PRO A 94 2.04 -4.26 2.37
C PRO A 94 1.04 -3.76 1.32
N ARG A 95 0.20 -2.76 1.64
CA ARG A 95 -0.76 -2.21 0.68
C ARG A 95 -0.06 -1.38 -0.40
N SER A 96 0.94 -0.58 -0.03
CA SER A 96 1.76 0.14 -0.99
C SER A 96 2.51 -0.80 -1.94
N GLN A 97 3.02 -1.93 -1.41
CA GLN A 97 3.65 -2.97 -2.24
C GLN A 97 2.65 -3.63 -3.21
N ARG A 98 1.41 -3.89 -2.77
CA ARG A 98 0.35 -4.40 -3.66
C ARG A 98 -0.01 -3.41 -4.78
N ARG A 99 -0.09 -2.10 -4.48
CA ARG A 99 -0.29 -1.07 -5.52
C ARG A 99 0.85 -1.05 -6.52
N LEU A 100 2.09 -1.15 -6.05
CA LEU A 100 3.27 -1.28 -6.92
C LEU A 100 3.19 -2.53 -7.80
N ALA A 101 2.78 -3.68 -7.25
CA ALA A 101 2.60 -4.91 -8.02
C ALA A 101 1.53 -4.75 -9.12
N GLY A 102 0.42 -4.05 -8.83
CA GLY A 102 -0.61 -3.70 -9.81
C GLY A 102 -0.08 -2.82 -10.94
N TYR A 103 0.67 -1.78 -10.59
CA TYR A 103 1.39 -0.92 -11.55
C TYR A 103 2.34 -1.74 -12.42
N HIS A 104 3.15 -2.60 -11.81
CA HIS A 104 4.14 -3.42 -12.51
C HIS A 104 3.46 -4.32 -13.54
N ALA A 105 2.40 -5.02 -13.14
CA ALA A 105 1.62 -5.88 -14.02
C ALA A 105 1.00 -5.12 -15.21
N ALA A 106 0.48 -3.92 -14.99
CA ALA A 106 -0.07 -3.08 -16.06
C ALA A 106 1.02 -2.64 -17.05
N MET A 107 2.15 -2.16 -16.55
CA MET A 107 3.27 -1.69 -17.38
C MET A 107 3.93 -2.81 -18.17
N GLU A 108 4.14 -3.98 -17.55
CA GLU A 108 4.71 -5.16 -18.22
C GLU A 108 3.78 -5.65 -19.34
N ARG A 109 2.48 -5.76 -19.06
CA ARG A 109 1.49 -6.19 -20.06
C ARG A 109 1.41 -5.23 -21.26
N ALA A 110 1.66 -3.94 -21.04
CA ALA A 110 1.72 -2.94 -22.10
C ALA A 110 3.09 -2.87 -22.83
N GLY A 111 4.09 -3.62 -22.38
CA GLY A 111 5.46 -3.55 -22.92
C GLY A 111 6.18 -2.24 -22.62
N LEU A 112 5.77 -1.52 -21.58
CA LEU A 112 6.27 -0.18 -21.22
C LEU A 112 7.15 -0.17 -19.96
N PHE A 113 7.25 -1.30 -19.26
CA PHE A 113 8.00 -1.36 -18.01
C PHE A 113 9.50 -1.12 -18.20
N ASP A 114 10.07 -0.26 -17.35
CA ASP A 114 11.50 -0.01 -17.20
C ASP A 114 11.77 0.18 -15.70
N PRO A 115 12.75 -0.55 -15.10
CA PRO A 115 13.06 -0.44 -13.68
C PRO A 115 13.35 0.98 -13.19
N ARG A 116 13.84 1.87 -14.08
CA ARG A 116 14.11 3.28 -13.76
C ARG A 116 12.85 4.09 -13.46
N LEU A 117 11.67 3.60 -13.85
CA LEU A 117 10.38 4.25 -13.58
C LEU A 117 9.94 4.11 -12.11
N VAL A 118 10.58 3.24 -11.32
CA VAL A 118 10.19 3.01 -9.93
C VAL A 118 11.15 3.75 -8.99
N THR A 119 10.59 4.65 -8.17
CA THR A 119 11.32 5.34 -7.09
C THR A 119 10.58 5.15 -5.79
N THR A 120 11.16 4.37 -4.87
CA THR A 120 10.53 4.03 -3.59
C THR A 120 11.45 4.16 -2.39
N THR A 121 10.89 4.42 -1.21
CA THR A 121 11.62 4.49 0.07
C THR A 121 10.80 3.91 1.23
N PRO A 122 11.43 3.29 2.26
CA PRO A 122 10.72 2.85 3.46
C PRO A 122 10.36 4.02 4.42
N VAL A 123 10.83 5.24 4.14
CA VAL A 123 10.56 6.43 4.97
C VAL A 123 9.08 6.80 4.96
N LEU A 124 8.57 7.35 6.06
CA LEU A 124 7.18 7.83 6.17
C LEU A 124 6.85 8.87 5.09
N SER A 125 5.62 8.82 4.57
CA SER A 125 5.18 9.80 3.57
C SER A 125 5.11 11.21 4.13
N SER A 126 5.51 12.18 3.31
CA SER A 126 5.30 13.60 3.53
C SER A 126 5.32 14.32 2.18
N VAL A 127 4.77 15.54 2.15
CA VAL A 127 4.80 16.39 0.95
C VAL A 127 6.23 16.73 0.53
N SER A 128 7.12 17.04 1.50
CA SER A 128 8.53 17.33 1.20
C SER A 128 9.24 16.13 0.58
N LEU A 129 8.97 14.92 1.10
CA LEU A 129 9.52 13.69 0.54
C LEU A 129 9.00 13.43 -0.87
N GLY A 130 7.74 13.75 -1.17
CA GLY A 130 7.20 13.65 -2.53
C GLY A 130 7.98 14.46 -3.55
N ARG A 131 8.37 15.70 -3.20
CA ARG A 131 9.21 16.57 -4.05
C ARG A 131 10.60 15.96 -4.28
N GLU A 132 11.22 15.47 -3.21
CA GLU A 132 12.54 14.83 -3.27
C GLU A 132 12.52 13.59 -4.18
N LEU A 133 11.56 12.69 -3.97
CA LEU A 133 11.44 11.48 -4.77
C LEU A 133 11.09 11.78 -6.23
N PHE A 134 10.36 12.86 -6.51
CA PHE A 134 10.08 13.27 -7.88
C PHE A 134 11.34 13.75 -8.61
N ARG A 135 12.18 14.55 -7.95
CA ARG A 135 13.48 14.95 -8.49
C ARG A 135 14.36 13.74 -8.80
N ASP A 136 14.39 12.76 -7.89
CA ASP A 136 15.12 11.51 -8.10
C ASP A 136 14.54 10.71 -9.28
N ALA A 137 13.22 10.67 -9.43
CA ALA A 137 12.55 10.01 -10.54
C ALA A 137 12.91 10.68 -11.88
N LEU A 138 12.86 12.01 -11.95
CA LEU A 138 13.26 12.79 -13.14
C LEU A 138 14.75 12.66 -13.46
N ALA A 139 15.62 12.57 -12.45
CA ALA A 139 17.04 12.35 -12.66
C ALA A 139 17.32 10.98 -13.30
N LYS A 140 16.60 9.93 -12.90
CA LYS A 140 16.68 8.58 -13.50
C LYS A 140 16.01 8.51 -14.88
N MET A 141 14.91 9.25 -15.03
CA MET A 141 14.06 9.23 -16.21
C MET A 141 13.60 10.64 -16.60
N PRO A 142 14.44 11.42 -17.31
CA PRO A 142 14.08 12.78 -17.71
C PRO A 142 12.89 12.88 -18.67
N THR A 143 12.50 11.75 -19.27
CA THR A 143 11.38 11.65 -20.22
C THR A 143 10.10 11.11 -19.59
N LEU A 144 9.97 11.16 -18.25
CA LEU A 144 8.70 10.86 -17.58
C LEU A 144 7.58 11.74 -18.15
N ASP A 145 6.45 11.10 -18.48
CA ASP A 145 5.28 11.78 -19.02
C ASP A 145 4.05 11.63 -18.11
N GLY A 146 4.08 10.72 -17.13
CA GLY A 146 3.06 10.56 -16.10
C GLY A 146 3.65 10.00 -14.81
N VAL A 147 2.92 10.14 -13.70
CA VAL A 147 3.32 9.59 -12.39
C VAL A 147 2.11 9.00 -11.66
N PHE A 148 2.29 7.81 -11.11
CA PHE A 148 1.39 7.22 -10.12
C PHE A 148 2.07 7.22 -8.74
N CYS A 149 1.50 7.96 -7.80
CA CYS A 149 1.99 8.04 -6.42
C CYS A 149 1.25 7.05 -5.52
N ASN A 150 1.95 6.43 -4.57
CA ASN A 150 1.29 5.47 -3.67
C ASN A 150 0.29 6.11 -2.71
N ASN A 151 0.39 7.41 -2.43
CA ASN A 151 -0.59 8.18 -1.65
C ASN A 151 -0.54 9.69 -1.98
N ASP A 152 -1.49 10.43 -1.40
CA ASP A 152 -1.71 11.85 -1.73
C ASP A 152 -0.66 12.79 -1.14
N ASP A 153 0.00 12.46 -0.03
CA ASP A 153 1.12 13.27 0.48
C ASP A 153 2.24 13.35 -0.56
N ILE A 154 2.59 12.19 -1.13
CA ILE A 154 3.60 12.07 -2.18
C ILE A 154 3.12 12.76 -3.46
N ALA A 155 1.86 12.53 -3.86
CA ALA A 155 1.28 13.17 -5.05
C ALA A 155 1.27 14.71 -4.95
N LEU A 156 0.93 15.24 -3.78
CA LEU A 156 0.95 16.68 -3.52
C LEU A 156 2.37 17.25 -3.59
N GLY A 157 3.36 16.49 -3.11
CA GLY A 157 4.77 16.83 -3.29
C GLY A 157 5.16 16.89 -4.76
N VAL A 158 4.82 15.87 -5.55
CA VAL A 158 5.06 15.84 -7.00
C VAL A 158 4.39 17.02 -7.71
N LEU A 159 3.15 17.35 -7.34
CA LEU A 159 2.38 18.44 -7.97
C LEU A 159 3.00 19.82 -7.72
N PHE A 160 3.69 20.02 -6.59
CA PHE A 160 4.29 21.30 -6.21
C PHE A 160 5.75 21.48 -6.63
N GLU A 161 6.34 20.49 -7.31
CA GLU A 161 7.71 20.53 -7.81
C GLU A 161 7.75 20.76 -9.32
#